data_AF-A0A1B9MRL5-F1
#
_entry.id   AF-A0A1B9MRL5-F1
#
_cell.length_a   1.000
_cell.length_b   1.000
_cell.length_c   1.000
_cell.angle_alpha   90.00
_cell.angle_beta   90.00
_cell.angle_gamma   90.00
#
_symmetry.space_group_name_H-M   'P 1'
#
loop_
_entity.id
_entity.type
_entity.pdbx_description
1 polymer ?
#
loop_
_entity_poly.entity_id
_entity_poly.type
_entity_poly.pdbx_seq_one_letter_code
_entity_poly.pdbx_strand_id
1 'polypeptide(L)'
;MLKAVRNPQGEWIRFEYDALGRRTAKIAHTKIYRYLWDGNVLLHEWHYERARRPKVITDELGMLILDQPEPVENLTTWVYEEGSLVPTAKLCDGKSYSIVSDYLGRPAQAYDDKGELVWQVEFDIYGRIREDTFNNKPFIPFRQLGQYEDVETGLYYNRFRYYDSNTGTYISQDPIKLSGNNPNFYAYVHDSNAWVDPFGLMADKKTSYDGVSRRDAFRQAKRDAGIPMSQQPSNIYKRPLKDGSGGYVRNSNGSIVETRNYEFKGKNNEIITIQEHSLGHTKATPGHGAEPHFNVRPIDNLNTGHVEGTHGHYNFPKKCKN
;
A
#
# COMPACT_ATOMS: atom_id res chain seq x y z
N MET A 1 11.27 5.11 -17.74
CA MET A 1 10.31 4.04 -17.41
C MET A 1 10.12 3.10 -18.59
N LEU A 2 9.68 1.86 -18.35
CA LEU A 2 9.60 0.81 -19.35
C LEU A 2 8.54 1.12 -20.40
N LYS A 3 8.93 1.38 -21.65
CA LYS A 3 7.97 1.77 -22.69
C LYS A 3 7.24 0.57 -23.31
N ALA A 4 7.95 -0.52 -23.52
CA ALA A 4 7.42 -1.72 -24.14
C ALA A 4 8.27 -2.96 -23.82
N VAL A 5 7.63 -4.13 -23.87
CA VAL A 5 8.27 -5.45 -23.79
C VAL A 5 7.80 -6.26 -24.99
N ARG A 6 8.71 -7.05 -25.56
CA ARG A 6 8.36 -8.05 -26.56
C ARG A 6 8.36 -9.42 -25.89
N ASN A 7 7.22 -10.11 -25.87
CA ASN A 7 7.14 -11.45 -25.30
C ASN A 7 7.83 -12.48 -26.20
N PRO A 8 8.10 -13.72 -25.72
CA PRO A 8 8.71 -14.78 -26.52
C PRO A 8 7.93 -15.13 -27.80
N GLN A 9 6.62 -14.91 -27.80
CA GLN A 9 5.71 -15.11 -28.95
C GLN A 9 5.84 -13.97 -29.99
N GLY A 10 6.64 -12.94 -29.71
CA GLY A 10 6.93 -11.85 -30.62
C GLY A 10 5.97 -10.66 -30.54
N GLU A 11 4.98 -10.70 -29.65
CA GLU A 11 3.99 -9.66 -29.44
C GLU A 11 4.51 -8.54 -28.54
N TRP A 12 4.01 -7.33 -28.78
CA TRP A 12 4.42 -6.15 -28.05
C TRP A 12 3.40 -5.78 -26.97
N ILE A 13 3.85 -5.77 -25.72
CA ILE A 13 3.16 -5.14 -24.59
C ILE A 13 3.69 -3.72 -24.47
N ARG A 14 2.82 -2.72 -24.45
CA ARG A 14 3.21 -1.30 -24.33
C ARG A 14 2.61 -0.67 -23.09
N PHE A 15 3.33 0.29 -22.52
CA PHE A 15 2.91 1.00 -21.31
C PHE A 15 2.88 2.51 -21.55
N GLU A 16 1.92 3.18 -20.92
CA GLU A 16 1.78 4.63 -20.91
C GLU A 16 1.76 5.12 -19.47
N TYR A 17 2.23 6.35 -19.25
CA TYR A 17 2.39 6.91 -17.92
C TYR A 17 2.00 8.39 -17.91
N ASP A 18 1.60 8.89 -16.75
CA ASP A 18 1.44 10.33 -16.50
C ASP A 18 2.79 11.00 -16.16
N ALA A 19 2.75 12.33 -16.00
CA ALA A 19 3.93 13.13 -15.67
C ALA A 19 4.53 12.84 -14.29
N LEU A 20 3.78 12.21 -13.38
CA LEU A 20 4.24 11.78 -12.06
C LEU A 20 4.83 10.36 -12.07
N GLY A 21 4.90 9.75 -13.24
CA GLY A 21 5.44 8.41 -13.42
C GLY A 21 4.49 7.28 -13.03
N ARG A 22 3.18 7.54 -12.94
CA ARG A 22 2.17 6.50 -12.68
C ARG A 22 1.69 5.92 -14.00
N ARG A 23 1.62 4.60 -14.09
CA ARG A 23 1.12 3.91 -15.28
C ARG A 23 -0.35 4.24 -15.51
N THR A 24 -0.70 4.77 -16.68
CA THR A 24 -2.07 5.12 -17.07
C THR A 24 -2.65 4.12 -18.06
N ALA A 25 -1.81 3.37 -18.78
CA ALA A 25 -2.27 2.27 -19.61
C ALA A 25 -1.26 1.13 -19.75
N LYS A 26 -1.79 -0.08 -19.97
CA LYS A 26 -1.09 -1.24 -20.52
C LYS A 26 -1.85 -1.70 -21.77
N ILE A 27 -1.15 -1.88 -22.87
CA ILE A 27 -1.72 -2.34 -24.13
C ILE A 27 -1.11 -3.70 -24.43
N ALA A 28 -1.94 -4.74 -24.40
CA ALA A 28 -1.55 -6.12 -24.64
C ALA A 28 -2.56 -6.76 -25.59
N HIS A 29 -2.07 -7.41 -26.65
CA HIS A 29 -2.89 -7.98 -27.72
C HIS A 29 -3.91 -6.96 -28.27
N THR A 30 -5.21 -7.30 -28.22
CA THR A 30 -6.31 -6.45 -28.66
C THR A 30 -6.89 -5.58 -27.55
N LYS A 31 -6.39 -5.66 -26.32
CA LYS A 31 -6.96 -4.94 -25.17
C LYS A 31 -6.08 -3.76 -24.74
N ILE A 32 -6.76 -2.75 -24.20
CA ILE A 32 -6.14 -1.70 -23.39
C ILE A 32 -6.68 -1.80 -21.98
N TYR A 33 -5.76 -1.87 -21.02
CA TYR A 33 -6.02 -1.79 -19.59
C TYR A 33 -5.68 -0.38 -19.14
N ARG A 34 -6.61 0.25 -18.43
CA ARG A 34 -6.48 1.60 -17.89
C ARG A 34 -6.35 1.55 -16.38
N TYR A 35 -5.65 2.54 -15.85
CA TYR A 35 -5.37 2.66 -14.43
C TYR A 35 -5.59 4.10 -13.99
N LEU A 36 -6.40 4.28 -12.96
CA LEU A 36 -6.62 5.55 -12.28
C LEU A 36 -6.07 5.46 -10.85
N TRP A 37 -5.41 6.52 -10.41
CA TRP A 37 -4.67 6.53 -9.15
C TRP A 37 -5.26 7.55 -8.17
N ASP A 38 -5.32 7.18 -6.89
CA ASP A 38 -5.49 8.11 -5.78
C ASP A 38 -4.15 8.24 -5.05
N GLY A 39 -3.52 9.41 -5.14
CA GLY A 39 -2.15 9.61 -4.71
C GLY A 39 -1.20 8.57 -5.31
N ASN A 40 -0.78 7.62 -4.47
CA ASN A 40 0.15 6.54 -4.82
C ASN A 40 -0.46 5.13 -4.91
N VAL A 41 -1.74 4.96 -4.60
CA VAL A 41 -2.46 3.67 -4.71
C VAL A 41 -3.31 3.61 -5.98
N LEU A 42 -3.51 2.40 -6.52
CA LEU A 42 -4.35 2.18 -7.69
C LEU A 42 -5.82 2.24 -7.27
N LEU A 43 -6.57 3.26 -7.68
CA LEU A 43 -7.98 3.39 -7.31
C LEU A 43 -8.89 2.54 -8.21
N HIS A 44 -8.75 2.72 -9.52
CA HIS A 44 -9.55 2.00 -10.50
C HIS A 44 -8.68 1.37 -11.57
N GLU A 45 -9.11 0.19 -12.02
CA GLU A 45 -8.66 -0.37 -13.28
C GLU A 45 -9.84 -0.88 -14.08
N TRP A 46 -9.71 -0.81 -15.40
CA TRP A 46 -10.72 -1.32 -16.32
C TRP A 46 -10.07 -1.65 -17.64
N HIS A 47 -10.77 -2.39 -18.50
CA HIS A 47 -10.24 -2.72 -19.82
C HIS A 47 -11.32 -2.81 -20.88
N TYR A 48 -10.92 -2.55 -22.11
CA TYR A 48 -11.79 -2.65 -23.28
C TYR A 48 -10.97 -2.95 -24.55
N GLU A 49 -11.67 -3.22 -25.66
CA GLU A 49 -11.02 -3.49 -26.95
C GLU A 49 -10.31 -2.23 -27.49
N ARG A 50 -9.01 -2.37 -27.77
CA ARG A 50 -8.11 -1.31 -28.26
C ARG A 50 -8.65 -0.57 -29.48
N ALA A 51 -9.41 -1.25 -30.35
CA ALA A 51 -10.05 -0.63 -31.52
C ALA A 51 -11.01 0.52 -31.14
N ARG A 52 -11.53 0.54 -29.91
CA ARG A 52 -12.43 1.57 -29.39
C ARG A 52 -11.70 2.71 -28.67
N ARG A 53 -10.36 2.71 -28.66
CA ARG A 53 -9.58 3.77 -28.01
C ARG A 53 -9.93 5.12 -28.63
N PRO A 54 -10.33 6.12 -27.83
CA PRO A 54 -10.56 7.48 -28.32
C PRO A 54 -9.31 8.09 -28.95
N LYS A 55 -9.51 8.92 -29.95
CA LYS A 55 -8.47 9.67 -30.64
C LYS A 55 -8.49 11.12 -30.17
N VAL A 56 -7.30 11.68 -30.03
CA VAL A 56 -7.16 13.12 -29.78
C VAL A 56 -7.42 13.86 -31.09
N ILE A 57 -8.39 14.76 -31.09
CA ILE A 57 -8.75 15.64 -32.20
C ILE A 57 -8.65 17.10 -31.74
N THR A 58 -8.59 18.01 -32.71
CA THR A 58 -8.64 19.45 -32.45
C THR A 58 -10.05 19.96 -32.72
N ASP A 59 -10.66 20.64 -31.76
CA ASP A 59 -11.98 21.24 -31.92
C ASP A 59 -11.92 22.55 -32.73
N GLU A 60 -13.10 23.16 -32.95
CA GLU A 60 -13.23 24.41 -33.71
C GLU A 60 -12.49 25.60 -33.08
N LEU A 61 -12.15 25.52 -31.79
CA LEU A 61 -11.43 26.54 -31.03
C LEU A 61 -9.92 26.26 -30.95
N GLY A 62 -9.44 25.19 -31.59
CA GLY A 62 -8.03 24.80 -31.54
C GLY A 62 -7.64 23.99 -30.29
N MET A 63 -8.61 23.56 -29.48
CA MET A 63 -8.36 22.78 -28.26
C MET A 63 -8.27 21.29 -28.56
N LEU A 64 -7.37 20.59 -27.86
CA LEU A 64 -7.24 19.14 -27.97
C LEU A 64 -8.30 18.46 -27.11
N ILE A 65 -9.20 17.71 -27.74
CA ILE A 65 -10.25 16.92 -27.09
C ILE A 65 -10.19 15.46 -27.55
N LEU A 66 -10.92 14.58 -26.87
CA LEU A 66 -11.16 13.22 -27.37
C LEU A 66 -12.37 13.22 -28.30
N ASP A 67 -12.29 12.47 -29.39
CA ASP A 67 -13.40 12.29 -30.35
C ASP A 67 -14.62 11.59 -29.74
N GLN A 68 -14.40 10.81 -28.69
CA GLN A 68 -15.43 10.16 -27.89
C GLN A 68 -14.96 9.96 -26.44
N PRO A 69 -15.86 9.79 -25.46
CA PRO A 69 -15.47 9.43 -24.10
C PRO A 69 -14.71 8.10 -24.06
N GLU A 70 -13.78 8.00 -23.11
CA GLU A 70 -13.08 6.75 -22.82
C GLU A 70 -14.09 5.66 -22.39
N PRO A 71 -14.12 4.48 -23.05
CA PRO A 71 -14.98 3.39 -22.61
C PRO A 71 -14.62 2.92 -21.20
N VAL A 72 -15.63 2.73 -20.36
CA VAL A 72 -15.49 2.19 -18.99
C VAL A 72 -16.35 0.94 -18.87
N GLU A 73 -15.68 -0.21 -18.89
CA GLU A 73 -16.29 -1.55 -18.83
C GLU A 73 -15.39 -2.45 -17.96
N ASN A 74 -15.95 -3.42 -17.25
CA ASN A 74 -15.18 -4.30 -16.35
C ASN A 74 -14.41 -3.51 -15.27
N LEU A 75 -15.04 -2.47 -14.73
CA LEU A 75 -14.43 -1.59 -13.74
C LEU A 75 -14.18 -2.37 -12.43
N THR A 76 -12.93 -2.39 -12.01
CA THR A 76 -12.51 -2.84 -10.69
C THR A 76 -12.06 -1.65 -9.86
N THR A 77 -12.58 -1.53 -8.65
CA THR A 77 -12.13 -0.57 -7.65
C THR A 77 -11.37 -1.30 -6.55
N TRP A 78 -10.19 -0.80 -6.21
CA TRP A 78 -9.38 -1.31 -5.12
C TRP A 78 -9.48 -0.36 -3.92
N VAL A 79 -9.71 -0.93 -2.74
CA VAL A 79 -9.75 -0.21 -1.47
C VAL A 79 -8.52 -0.58 -0.66
N TYR A 80 -7.94 0.40 0.02
CA TYR A 80 -6.72 0.24 0.80
C TYR A 80 -6.97 0.62 2.26
N GLU A 81 -6.12 0.11 3.14
CA GLU A 81 -5.98 0.64 4.49
C GLU A 81 -5.55 2.12 4.43
N GLU A 82 -6.13 2.94 5.30
CA GLU A 82 -5.92 4.39 5.29
C GLU A 82 -4.44 4.75 5.53
N GLY A 83 -3.86 5.51 4.59
CA GLY A 83 -2.46 5.94 4.66
C GLY A 83 -1.45 4.81 4.41
N SER A 84 -1.88 3.68 3.84
CA SER A 84 -1.06 2.50 3.61
C SER A 84 -1.22 1.97 2.17
N LEU A 85 -0.37 1.00 1.79
CA LEU A 85 -0.39 0.34 0.48
C LEU A 85 -1.03 -1.04 0.54
N VAL A 86 -1.59 -1.41 1.70
CA VAL A 86 -2.21 -2.72 1.94
C VAL A 86 -3.62 -2.72 1.35
N PRO A 87 -3.91 -3.53 0.31
CA PRO A 87 -5.26 -3.64 -0.23
C PRO A 87 -6.16 -4.39 0.77
N THR A 88 -7.37 -3.88 0.97
CA THR A 88 -8.36 -4.39 1.93
C THR A 88 -9.66 -4.83 1.27
N ALA A 89 -10.00 -4.31 0.09
CA ALA A 89 -11.13 -4.80 -0.68
C ALA A 89 -10.98 -4.66 -2.19
N LYS A 90 -11.71 -5.50 -2.91
CA LYS A 90 -11.94 -5.44 -4.36
C LYS A 90 -13.42 -5.28 -4.63
N LEU A 91 -13.80 -4.30 -5.42
CA LEU A 91 -15.19 -4.09 -5.88
C LEU A 91 -15.22 -4.21 -7.39
N CYS A 92 -15.95 -5.18 -7.93
CA CYS A 92 -16.09 -5.37 -9.37
C CYS A 92 -17.43 -6.05 -9.69
N ASP A 93 -18.06 -5.64 -10.79
CA ASP A 93 -19.31 -6.24 -11.30
C ASP A 93 -20.43 -6.37 -10.24
N GLY A 94 -20.56 -5.34 -9.39
CA GLY A 94 -21.55 -5.32 -8.30
C GLY A 94 -21.24 -6.25 -7.12
N LYS A 95 -20.09 -6.93 -7.13
CA LYS A 95 -19.62 -7.78 -6.03
C LYS A 95 -18.54 -7.07 -5.22
N SER A 96 -18.48 -7.40 -3.93
CA SER A 96 -17.46 -6.93 -3.00
C SER A 96 -16.69 -8.11 -2.43
N TYR A 97 -15.36 -7.99 -2.38
CA TYR A 97 -14.49 -8.99 -1.80
C TYR A 97 -13.62 -8.36 -0.72
N SER A 98 -13.60 -8.96 0.47
CA SER A 98 -12.71 -8.57 1.56
C SER A 98 -11.36 -9.26 1.38
N ILE A 99 -10.27 -8.52 1.49
CA ILE A 99 -8.90 -9.02 1.30
C ILE A 99 -8.23 -9.15 2.67
N VAL A 100 -7.64 -10.31 2.93
CA VAL A 100 -6.80 -10.55 4.11
C VAL A 100 -5.35 -10.64 3.65
N SER A 101 -4.50 -9.83 4.27
CA SER A 101 -3.09 -9.73 3.95
C SER A 101 -2.21 -10.48 4.94
N ASP A 102 -1.03 -10.90 4.49
CA ASP A 102 -0.01 -11.48 5.35
C ASP A 102 0.68 -10.43 6.22
N TYR A 103 1.62 -10.87 7.05
CA TYR A 103 2.42 -10.03 7.93
C TYR A 103 3.24 -8.92 7.21
N LEU A 104 3.46 -9.01 5.89
CA LEU A 104 4.09 -7.98 5.06
C LEU A 104 3.07 -7.03 4.41
N GLY A 105 1.78 -7.29 4.55
CA GLY A 105 0.71 -6.53 3.88
C GLY A 105 0.43 -7.03 2.47
N ARG A 106 0.94 -8.20 2.07
CA ARG A 106 0.66 -8.81 0.76
C ARG A 106 -0.68 -9.54 0.82
N PRO A 107 -1.57 -9.39 -0.17
CA PRO A 107 -2.86 -10.07 -0.14
C PRO A 107 -2.66 -11.58 -0.19
N ALA A 108 -3.18 -12.32 0.79
CA ALA A 108 -3.03 -13.77 0.89
C ALA A 108 -4.36 -14.51 0.68
N GLN A 109 -5.48 -13.90 1.07
CA GLN A 109 -6.82 -14.48 0.93
C GLN A 109 -7.85 -13.42 0.52
N ALA A 110 -8.94 -13.86 -0.10
CA ALA A 110 -10.11 -13.03 -0.31
C ALA A 110 -11.41 -13.79 -0.07
N TYR A 111 -12.38 -13.09 0.51
CA TYR A 111 -13.70 -13.59 0.86
C TYR A 111 -14.78 -12.81 0.13
N ASP A 112 -15.84 -13.48 -0.31
CA ASP A 112 -16.98 -12.82 -0.95
C ASP A 112 -17.94 -12.15 0.06
N ASP A 113 -19.06 -11.63 -0.43
CA ASP A 113 -20.09 -10.95 0.35
C ASP A 113 -20.84 -11.87 1.33
N LYS A 114 -20.72 -13.19 1.16
CA LYS A 114 -21.28 -14.21 2.05
C LYS A 114 -20.25 -14.70 3.08
N GLY A 115 -19.00 -14.24 3.00
CA GLY A 115 -17.91 -14.68 3.85
C GLY A 115 -17.28 -16.01 3.40
N GLU A 116 -17.52 -16.44 2.16
CA GLU A 116 -16.91 -17.64 1.60
C GLU A 116 -15.53 -17.33 1.04
N LEU A 117 -14.57 -18.22 1.28
CA LEU A 117 -13.21 -18.09 0.73
C LEU A 117 -13.25 -18.32 -0.79
N VAL A 118 -12.83 -17.34 -1.57
CA VAL A 118 -12.86 -17.39 -3.05
C VAL A 118 -11.50 -17.23 -3.71
N TRP A 119 -10.48 -16.89 -2.92
CA TRP A 119 -9.11 -16.74 -3.39
C TRP A 119 -8.14 -16.99 -2.22
N GLN A 120 -7.08 -17.75 -2.48
CA GLN A 120 -6.01 -17.97 -1.53
C GLN A 120 -4.71 -18.26 -2.27
N VAL A 121 -3.63 -17.62 -1.84
CA VAL A 121 -2.28 -17.83 -2.38
C VAL A 121 -1.21 -17.85 -1.30
N GLU A 122 -0.10 -18.54 -1.59
CA GLU A 122 1.12 -18.46 -0.80
C GLU A 122 2.28 -17.91 -1.64
N PHE A 123 3.09 -17.03 -1.06
CA PHE A 123 4.23 -16.41 -1.75
C PHE A 123 5.56 -17.03 -1.34
N ASP A 124 6.53 -17.04 -2.27
CA ASP A 124 7.94 -17.17 -1.94
C ASP A 124 8.55 -15.85 -1.42
N ILE A 125 9.83 -15.91 -1.05
CA ILE A 125 10.60 -14.77 -0.54
C ILE A 125 10.80 -13.65 -1.58
N TYR A 126 10.62 -13.94 -2.86
CA TYR A 126 10.71 -12.99 -3.97
C TYR A 126 9.34 -12.47 -4.40
N GLY A 127 8.27 -12.88 -3.74
CA GLY A 127 6.90 -12.44 -4.03
C GLY A 127 6.22 -13.20 -5.17
N ARG A 128 6.79 -14.31 -5.64
CA ARG A 128 6.11 -15.21 -6.59
C ARG A 128 5.10 -16.06 -5.85
N ILE A 129 3.98 -16.33 -6.50
CA ILE A 129 2.98 -17.23 -5.94
C ILE A 129 3.45 -18.69 -6.12
N ARG A 130 3.71 -19.38 -5.01
CA ARG A 130 4.06 -20.80 -4.95
C ARG A 130 2.84 -21.71 -5.04
N GLU A 131 1.77 -21.31 -4.37
CA GLU A 131 0.51 -22.05 -4.35
C GLU A 131 -0.65 -21.10 -4.63
N ASP A 132 -1.58 -21.54 -5.47
CA ASP A 132 -2.83 -20.87 -5.78
C ASP A 132 -3.94 -21.89 -5.67
N THR A 133 -4.64 -21.86 -4.54
CA THR A 133 -5.62 -22.88 -4.17
C THR A 133 -6.79 -22.95 -5.16
N PHE A 134 -7.13 -21.83 -5.79
CA PHE A 134 -8.30 -21.72 -6.67
C PHE A 134 -7.95 -21.66 -8.16
N ASN A 135 -6.65 -21.62 -8.51
CA ASN A 135 -6.16 -21.55 -9.91
C ASN A 135 -6.82 -20.44 -10.74
N ASN A 136 -7.10 -19.28 -10.13
CA ASN A 136 -7.88 -18.20 -10.73
C ASN A 136 -7.06 -16.92 -10.91
N LYS A 137 -5.74 -17.04 -11.07
CA LYS A 137 -4.87 -15.90 -11.41
C LYS A 137 -5.20 -15.25 -12.76
N PRO A 138 -5.10 -13.91 -12.86
CA PRO A 138 -4.97 -12.96 -11.76
C PRO A 138 -6.35 -12.57 -11.21
N PHE A 139 -6.71 -13.02 -10.00
CA PHE A 139 -7.87 -12.49 -9.29
C PHE A 139 -7.52 -11.22 -8.50
N ILE A 140 -6.38 -11.25 -7.80
CA ILE A 140 -5.75 -10.08 -7.17
C ILE A 140 -4.32 -9.93 -7.75
N PRO A 141 -4.00 -8.79 -8.40
CA PRO A 141 -2.75 -8.62 -9.12
C PRO A 141 -1.58 -8.18 -8.23
N PHE A 142 -1.82 -7.84 -6.96
CA PHE A 142 -0.77 -7.31 -6.09
C PHE A 142 0.17 -8.39 -5.57
N ARG A 143 1.46 -8.06 -5.46
CA ARG A 143 2.53 -8.98 -5.04
C ARG A 143 3.17 -8.48 -3.75
N GLN A 144 4.42 -8.00 -3.79
CA GLN A 144 4.94 -7.20 -2.68
C GLN A 144 4.18 -5.86 -2.59
N LEU A 145 4.30 -5.15 -1.46
CA LEU A 145 3.68 -3.83 -1.31
C LEU A 145 4.12 -2.88 -2.42
N GLY A 146 3.14 -2.26 -3.09
CA GLY A 146 3.37 -1.37 -4.24
C GLY A 146 3.48 -2.08 -5.60
N GLN A 147 3.58 -3.42 -5.62
CA GLN A 147 3.79 -4.18 -6.85
C GLN A 147 2.48 -4.67 -7.46
N TYR A 148 2.39 -4.56 -8.79
CA TYR A 148 1.31 -5.09 -9.63
C TYR A 148 1.89 -6.09 -10.64
N GLU A 149 1.40 -7.33 -10.69
CA GLU A 149 1.83 -8.34 -11.66
C GLU A 149 1.22 -8.09 -13.05
N ASP A 150 2.10 -7.94 -14.05
CA ASP A 150 1.71 -8.00 -15.45
C ASP A 150 1.97 -9.41 -16.00
N VAL A 151 0.94 -10.26 -15.93
CA VAL A 151 0.99 -11.67 -16.37
C VAL A 151 1.55 -11.81 -17.79
N GLU A 152 1.27 -10.86 -18.68
CA GLU A 152 1.73 -10.88 -20.07
C GLU A 152 3.25 -10.73 -20.22
N THR A 153 3.91 -10.16 -19.21
CA THR A 153 5.38 -9.98 -19.19
C THR A 153 6.08 -10.83 -18.12
N GLY A 154 5.34 -11.31 -17.13
CA GLY A 154 5.90 -11.94 -15.93
C GLY A 154 6.58 -10.96 -14.95
N LEU A 155 6.64 -9.67 -15.30
CA LEU A 155 7.25 -8.63 -14.48
C LEU A 155 6.23 -8.00 -13.53
N TYR A 156 6.73 -7.50 -12.42
CA TYR A 156 5.93 -6.77 -11.44
C TYR A 156 6.22 -5.28 -11.59
N TYR A 157 5.21 -4.52 -12.01
CA TYR A 157 5.28 -3.06 -12.04
C TYR A 157 5.35 -2.52 -10.61
N ASN A 158 6.40 -1.78 -10.31
CA ASN A 158 6.64 -1.17 -9.00
C ASN A 158 6.98 0.31 -9.17
N ARG A 159 5.97 1.11 -9.55
CA ARG A 159 6.04 2.56 -9.83
C ARG A 159 7.21 2.98 -10.71
N PHE A 160 8.37 3.26 -10.13
CA PHE A 160 9.52 3.77 -10.88
C PHE A 160 10.36 2.67 -11.53
N ARG A 161 10.19 1.41 -11.12
CA ARG A 161 10.93 0.26 -11.65
C ARG A 161 10.01 -0.93 -11.96
N TYR A 162 10.56 -1.89 -12.69
CA TYR A 162 9.95 -3.20 -12.93
C TYR A 162 10.80 -4.27 -12.27
N TYR A 163 10.16 -5.16 -11.54
CA TYR A 163 10.79 -6.21 -10.76
C TYR A 163 10.59 -7.56 -11.45
N ASP A 164 11.68 -8.31 -11.62
CA ASP A 164 11.66 -9.69 -12.07
C ASP A 164 11.71 -10.60 -10.85
N SER A 165 10.61 -11.29 -10.63
CA SER A 165 10.41 -12.18 -9.50
C SER A 165 11.15 -13.51 -9.64
N ASN A 166 11.64 -13.85 -10.84
CA ASN A 166 12.48 -15.03 -11.06
C ASN A 166 13.90 -14.83 -10.55
N THR A 167 14.43 -13.61 -10.68
CA THR A 167 15.79 -13.26 -10.25
C THR A 167 15.80 -12.57 -8.89
N GLY A 168 14.65 -12.07 -8.41
CA GLY A 168 14.57 -11.33 -7.16
C GLY A 168 15.12 -9.90 -7.27
N THR A 169 15.14 -9.32 -8.48
CA THR A 169 15.80 -8.04 -8.75
C THR A 169 14.97 -7.13 -9.64
N TYR A 170 15.27 -5.84 -9.62
CA TYR A 170 14.79 -4.89 -10.63
C TYR A 170 15.52 -5.10 -11.95
N ILE A 171 14.82 -4.87 -13.06
CA ILE A 171 15.38 -4.98 -14.43
C ILE A 171 16.08 -3.69 -14.89
N SER A 172 16.11 -2.66 -14.05
CA SER A 172 16.75 -1.38 -14.32
C SER A 172 17.44 -0.86 -13.05
N GLN A 173 18.50 -0.08 -13.23
CA GLN A 173 19.17 0.62 -12.12
C GLN A 173 18.21 1.53 -11.37
N ASP A 174 18.45 1.69 -10.08
CA ASP A 174 17.80 2.66 -9.23
C ASP A 174 17.97 4.09 -9.79
N PRO A 175 16.89 4.81 -10.14
CA PRO A 175 17.00 6.13 -10.71
C PRO A 175 17.55 7.17 -9.71
N ILE A 176 17.42 6.93 -8.41
CA ILE A 176 18.01 7.81 -7.37
C ILE A 176 19.39 7.31 -6.88
N LYS A 177 19.88 6.20 -7.46
CA LYS A 177 21.22 5.63 -7.24
C LYS A 177 21.50 5.41 -5.75
N LEU A 178 22.62 5.94 -5.26
CA LEU A 178 23.03 5.81 -3.85
C LEU A 178 22.06 6.48 -2.87
N SER A 179 21.18 7.39 -3.34
CA SER A 179 20.19 8.04 -2.47
C SER A 179 19.11 7.07 -1.99
N GLY A 180 18.92 5.93 -2.65
CA GLY A 180 18.00 4.86 -2.20
C GLY A 180 18.52 4.03 -1.02
N ASN A 181 19.71 4.36 -0.50
CA ASN A 181 20.36 3.66 0.61
C ASN A 181 20.54 2.14 0.39
N ASN A 182 20.69 1.73 -0.87
CA ASN A 182 20.98 0.36 -1.27
C ASN A 182 22.28 0.34 -2.08
N PRO A 183 23.31 -0.44 -1.65
CA PRO A 183 24.59 -0.51 -2.37
C PRO A 183 24.47 -1.21 -3.73
N ASN A 184 23.39 -1.96 -3.98
CA ASN A 184 23.13 -2.61 -5.26
C ASN A 184 21.96 -1.94 -5.98
N PHE A 185 22.23 -1.30 -7.11
CA PHE A 185 21.23 -0.54 -7.89
C PHE A 185 20.12 -1.39 -8.50
N TYR A 186 20.26 -2.72 -8.52
CA TYR A 186 19.25 -3.65 -9.03
C TYR A 186 18.55 -4.43 -7.92
N ALA A 187 19.01 -4.36 -6.67
CA ALA A 187 18.41 -5.13 -5.59
C ALA A 187 17.04 -4.56 -5.19
N TYR A 188 16.15 -5.46 -4.76
CA TYR A 188 14.85 -5.08 -4.18
C TYR A 188 15.03 -4.44 -2.79
N VAL A 189 15.30 -5.26 -1.77
CA VAL A 189 15.63 -4.84 -0.41
C VAL A 189 16.69 -5.79 0.16
N HIS A 190 17.31 -5.43 1.29
CA HIS A 190 18.32 -6.29 1.92
C HIS A 190 17.72 -7.49 2.68
N ASP A 191 16.52 -7.34 3.24
CA ASP A 191 15.78 -8.41 3.91
C ASP A 191 14.28 -8.31 3.57
N SER A 192 13.81 -9.18 2.68
CA SER A 192 12.43 -9.20 2.19
C SER A 192 11.40 -9.68 3.21
N ASN A 193 11.82 -10.14 4.40
CA ASN A 193 10.89 -10.50 5.48
C ASN A 193 10.52 -9.31 6.39
N ALA A 194 11.34 -8.25 6.37
CA ALA A 194 11.17 -7.09 7.25
C ALA A 194 11.05 -5.76 6.49
N TRP A 195 11.49 -5.72 5.23
CA TRP A 195 11.51 -4.51 4.41
C TRP A 195 10.76 -4.71 3.11
N VAL A 196 10.24 -3.61 2.60
CA VAL A 196 9.58 -3.51 1.31
C VAL A 196 10.17 -2.33 0.54
N ASP A 197 10.02 -2.29 -0.78
CA ASP A 197 10.31 -1.08 -1.57
C ASP A 197 9.02 -0.67 -2.29
N PRO A 198 8.17 0.13 -1.63
CA PRO A 198 6.87 0.57 -2.13
C PRO A 198 6.83 1.22 -3.52
N PHE A 199 7.93 1.83 -3.92
CA PHE A 199 7.99 2.70 -5.10
C PHE A 199 9.03 2.26 -6.11
N GLY A 200 9.87 1.28 -5.78
CA GLY A 200 11.04 0.98 -6.58
C GLY A 200 12.10 2.07 -6.47
N LEU A 201 12.34 2.64 -5.29
CA LEU A 201 13.33 3.70 -5.06
C LEU A 201 14.10 3.55 -3.75
N MET A 202 13.41 3.17 -2.67
CA MET A 202 14.00 3.15 -1.35
C MET A 202 13.32 2.07 -0.53
N ALA A 203 14.13 1.25 0.14
CA ALA A 203 13.63 0.26 1.06
C ALA A 203 13.05 0.96 2.29
N ASP A 204 11.80 0.63 2.62
CA ASP A 204 11.10 1.05 3.81
C ASP A 204 10.85 -0.16 4.72
N LYS A 205 10.81 0.09 6.03
CA LYS A 205 10.35 -0.94 6.97
C LYS A 205 8.85 -1.09 6.81
N LYS A 206 8.32 -2.27 7.18
CA LYS A 206 6.88 -2.59 7.10
C LYS A 206 5.92 -1.48 7.53
N THR A 207 4.69 -1.53 7.05
CA THR A 207 3.59 -0.70 7.58
C THR A 207 3.24 -1.00 9.04
N SER A 208 3.68 -2.13 9.62
CA SER A 208 3.48 -2.44 11.05
C SER A 208 4.70 -3.08 11.74
N TYR A 209 4.80 -2.86 13.05
CA TYR A 209 5.73 -3.50 13.97
C TYR A 209 4.96 -4.15 15.11
N ASP A 210 5.16 -5.46 15.33
CA ASP A 210 4.52 -6.20 16.40
C ASP A 210 5.46 -6.29 17.61
N GLY A 211 5.28 -5.39 18.57
CA GLY A 211 6.09 -5.36 19.78
C GLY A 211 5.65 -6.44 20.77
N VAL A 212 6.61 -7.10 21.42
CA VAL A 212 6.32 -8.11 22.47
C VAL A 212 5.65 -7.51 23.71
N SER A 213 5.68 -6.18 23.84
CA SER A 213 4.98 -5.43 24.89
C SER A 213 4.70 -3.99 24.44
N ARG A 214 3.79 -3.31 25.14
CA ARG A 214 3.56 -1.86 24.95
C ARG A 214 4.86 -1.05 25.05
N ARG A 215 5.75 -1.43 25.98
CA ARG A 215 7.03 -0.73 26.15
C ARG A 215 7.93 -0.96 24.95
N ASP A 216 7.96 -2.17 24.41
CA ASP A 216 8.78 -2.49 23.25
C ASP A 216 8.31 -1.75 22.00
N ALA A 217 7.01 -1.81 21.70
CA ALA A 217 6.39 -1.06 20.61
C ALA A 217 6.68 0.45 20.70
N PHE A 218 6.53 1.04 21.90
CA PHE A 218 6.83 2.46 22.11
C PHE A 218 8.33 2.79 21.92
N ARG A 219 9.22 1.91 22.37
CA ARG A 219 10.67 2.09 22.18
C ARG A 219 11.05 1.96 20.70
N GLN A 220 10.41 1.05 19.97
CA GLN A 220 10.62 0.90 18.54
C GLN A 220 10.15 2.14 17.78
N ALA A 221 8.95 2.64 18.09
CA ALA A 221 8.45 3.91 17.53
C ALA A 221 9.41 5.07 17.75
N LYS A 222 9.98 5.20 18.96
CA LYS A 222 11.02 6.21 19.22
C LYS A 222 12.28 5.99 18.38
N ARG A 223 12.77 4.75 18.29
CA ARG A 223 14.00 4.42 17.52
C ARG A 223 13.85 4.79 16.05
N ASP A 224 12.75 4.36 15.43
CA ASP A 224 12.49 4.58 14.01
C ASP A 224 12.24 6.07 13.70
N ALA A 225 11.55 6.78 14.60
CA ALA A 225 11.34 8.23 14.49
C ALA A 225 12.61 9.05 14.79
N GLY A 226 13.76 8.40 15.05
CA GLY A 226 15.01 9.09 15.38
C GLY A 226 15.02 9.84 16.71
N ILE A 227 14.07 9.54 17.61
CA ILE A 227 13.94 10.19 18.93
C ILE A 227 14.91 9.52 19.92
N PRO A 228 15.81 10.28 20.59
CA PRO A 228 16.71 9.72 21.58
C PRO A 228 15.95 8.96 22.68
N MET A 229 16.42 7.74 23.00
CA MET A 229 15.72 6.90 23.97
C MET A 229 15.62 7.54 25.36
N SER A 230 16.59 8.38 25.73
CA SER A 230 16.60 9.16 26.97
C SER A 230 15.67 10.37 26.95
N GLN A 231 15.25 10.88 25.77
CA GLN A 231 14.38 12.05 25.68
C GLN A 231 13.01 11.73 26.30
N GLN A 232 12.61 12.53 27.29
CA GLN A 232 11.25 12.52 27.82
C GLN A 232 10.34 13.34 26.89
N PRO A 233 9.05 12.98 26.79
CA PRO A 233 8.12 13.77 25.99
C PRO A 233 8.07 15.21 26.50
N SER A 234 8.12 16.18 25.59
CA SER A 234 7.98 17.60 25.92
C SER A 234 6.57 17.95 26.39
N ASN A 235 5.59 17.15 25.95
CA ASN A 235 4.19 17.31 26.30
C ASN A 235 3.48 15.95 26.26
N ILE A 236 2.53 15.76 27.18
CA ILE A 236 1.65 14.60 27.23
C ILE A 236 0.24 15.13 27.42
N TYR A 237 -0.63 14.86 26.45
CA TYR A 237 -2.03 15.27 26.51
C TYR A 237 -2.94 14.14 26.08
N LYS A 238 -4.22 14.30 26.43
CA LYS A 238 -5.26 13.36 26.04
C LYS A 238 -6.08 13.90 24.87
N ARG A 239 -6.51 13.01 23.99
CA ARG A 239 -7.45 13.34 22.91
C ARG A 239 -8.56 12.30 22.85
N PRO A 240 -9.81 12.70 22.52
CA PRO A 240 -10.85 11.78 22.10
C PRO A 240 -10.36 10.81 21.04
N LEU A 241 -10.56 9.53 21.29
CA LEU A 241 -10.27 8.48 20.34
C LEU A 241 -11.31 8.52 19.23
N LYS A 242 -10.85 8.62 17.98
CA LYS A 242 -11.72 8.52 16.82
C LYS A 242 -11.76 7.11 16.29
N ASP A 243 -12.92 6.68 15.82
CA ASP A 243 -13.04 5.48 15.00
C ASP A 243 -12.51 5.76 13.58
N GLY A 244 -12.34 4.70 12.80
CA GLY A 244 -11.86 4.79 11.42
C GLY A 244 -12.80 5.50 10.44
N SER A 245 -13.97 5.96 10.90
CA SER A 245 -14.94 6.75 10.14
C SER A 245 -15.00 8.21 10.62
N GLY A 246 -14.14 8.59 11.59
CA GLY A 246 -14.07 9.93 12.16
C GLY A 246 -15.04 10.20 13.32
N GLY A 247 -15.85 9.21 13.72
CA GLY A 247 -16.70 9.25 14.92
C GLY A 247 -15.89 9.06 16.20
N TYR A 248 -16.48 9.26 17.39
CA TYR A 248 -15.80 9.06 18.67
C TYR A 248 -16.03 7.66 19.22
N VAL A 249 -14.95 6.96 19.60
CA VAL A 249 -15.03 5.66 20.28
C VAL A 249 -15.57 5.88 21.69
N ARG A 250 -16.59 5.12 22.07
CA ARG A 250 -17.23 5.18 23.38
C ARG A 250 -17.03 3.90 24.17
N ASN A 251 -16.92 4.00 25.48
CA ASN A 251 -16.89 2.84 26.37
C ASN A 251 -18.31 2.27 26.59
N SER A 252 -18.42 1.17 27.35
CA SER A 252 -19.69 0.50 27.68
C SER A 252 -20.73 1.42 28.33
N ASN A 253 -20.30 2.55 28.89
CA ASN A 253 -21.12 3.50 29.61
C ASN A 253 -21.48 4.72 28.74
N GLY A 254 -21.12 4.70 27.44
CA GLY A 254 -21.40 5.78 26.49
C GLY A 254 -20.45 6.98 26.56
N SER A 255 -19.44 6.98 27.43
CA SER A 255 -18.43 8.05 27.52
C SER A 255 -17.37 7.89 26.43
N ILE A 256 -16.89 9.02 25.89
CA ILE A 256 -15.80 9.05 24.92
C ILE A 256 -14.53 8.49 25.55
N VAL A 257 -13.86 7.58 24.85
CA VAL A 257 -12.55 7.06 25.22
C VAL A 257 -11.52 8.12 24.88
N GLU A 258 -10.66 8.45 25.84
CA GLU A 258 -9.51 9.32 25.60
C GLU A 258 -8.23 8.49 25.53
N THR A 259 -7.36 8.80 24.58
CA THR A 259 -6.02 8.20 24.49
C THR A 259 -4.94 9.23 24.76
N ARG A 260 -3.70 8.77 24.93
CA ARG A 260 -2.55 9.63 25.21
C ARG A 260 -1.75 9.87 23.94
N ASN A 261 -1.34 11.12 23.76
CA ASN A 261 -0.35 11.53 22.79
C ASN A 261 0.92 11.96 23.51
N TYR A 262 2.05 11.62 22.93
CA TYR A 262 3.38 11.93 23.44
C TYR A 262 4.13 12.75 22.40
N GLU A 263 4.44 14.01 22.70
CA GLU A 263 5.20 14.88 21.80
C GLU A 263 6.68 14.84 22.12
N PHE A 264 7.50 14.72 21.08
CA PHE A 264 8.95 14.69 21.15
C PHE A 264 9.54 15.67 20.13
N LYS A 265 10.76 16.14 20.41
CA LYS A 265 11.54 16.88 19.41
C LYS A 265 12.34 15.89 18.57
N GLY A 266 12.08 15.91 17.26
CA GLY A 266 12.83 15.18 16.26
C GLY A 266 14.19 15.81 15.97
N LYS A 267 14.92 15.27 14.99
CA LYS A 267 16.32 15.65 14.73
C LYS A 267 16.45 17.04 14.13
N ASN A 268 15.44 17.53 13.42
CA ASN A 268 15.40 18.83 12.75
C ASN A 268 14.53 19.84 13.52
N ASN A 269 14.34 19.64 14.84
CA ASN A 269 13.45 20.42 15.71
C ASN A 269 11.95 20.37 15.35
N GLU A 270 11.54 19.46 14.47
CA GLU A 270 10.14 19.12 14.23
C GLU A 270 9.52 18.44 15.46
N ILE A 271 8.20 18.62 15.62
CA ILE A 271 7.45 17.93 16.69
C ILE A 271 6.89 16.63 16.12
N ILE A 272 7.33 15.52 16.70
CA ILE A 272 6.83 14.18 16.39
C ILE A 272 5.89 13.75 17.50
N THR A 273 4.69 13.31 17.14
CA THR A 273 3.69 12.80 18.07
C THR A 273 3.60 11.29 17.96
N ILE A 274 3.84 10.58 19.07
CA ILE A 274 3.49 9.17 19.20
C ILE A 274 2.08 9.10 19.80
N GLN A 275 1.11 8.70 18.99
CA GLN A 275 -0.29 8.55 19.39
C GLN A 275 -0.54 7.14 19.88
N GLU A 276 -1.19 7.01 21.03
CA GLU A 276 -1.59 5.72 21.56
C GLU A 276 -3.03 5.38 21.19
N HIS A 277 -3.28 4.14 20.80
CA HIS A 277 -4.59 3.61 20.50
C HIS A 277 -4.85 2.38 21.38
N SER A 278 -4.85 2.55 22.71
CA SER A 278 -4.84 1.46 23.70
C SER A 278 -6.00 0.47 23.63
N LEU A 279 -7.11 0.83 22.98
CA LEU A 279 -8.27 -0.04 22.82
C LEU A 279 -8.34 -0.74 21.47
N GLY A 280 -7.53 -0.31 20.48
CA GLY A 280 -7.80 -0.57 19.06
C GLY A 280 -9.10 0.10 18.59
N HIS A 281 -9.37 0.10 17.28
CA HIS A 281 -10.63 0.62 16.72
C HIS A 281 -11.25 -0.39 15.76
N THR A 282 -12.57 -0.40 15.67
CA THR A 282 -13.39 -1.38 14.93
C THR A 282 -13.40 -1.24 13.41
N LYS A 283 -12.49 -0.49 12.77
CA LYS A 283 -12.17 -0.76 11.36
C LYS A 283 -11.32 -2.03 11.32
N ALA A 284 -12.00 -3.15 11.58
CA ALA A 284 -11.45 -4.49 11.59
C ALA A 284 -11.42 -4.99 10.15
N THR A 285 -10.27 -4.89 9.49
CA THR A 285 -9.78 -6.02 8.70
C THR A 285 -9.08 -6.98 9.67
N PRO A 286 -9.20 -8.30 9.52
CA PRO A 286 -8.38 -9.24 10.27
C PRO A 286 -6.89 -8.84 10.13
N GLY A 287 -6.23 -8.49 11.24
CA GLY A 287 -4.79 -8.24 11.28
C GLY A 287 -4.30 -6.79 11.35
N HIS A 288 -5.15 -5.75 11.23
CA HIS A 288 -4.69 -4.35 11.29
C HIS A 288 -5.65 -3.41 12.05
N GLY A 289 -5.13 -2.58 12.96
CA GLY A 289 -5.86 -1.52 13.68
C GLY A 289 -6.83 -1.95 14.80
N ALA A 290 -7.22 -3.22 14.85
CA ALA A 290 -8.09 -3.79 15.89
C ALA A 290 -7.40 -3.98 17.24
N GLU A 291 -6.07 -4.14 17.23
CA GLU A 291 -5.26 -4.35 18.43
C GLU A 291 -4.71 -3.04 19.00
N PRO A 292 -4.34 -2.99 20.28
CA PRO A 292 -3.66 -1.83 20.85
C PRO A 292 -2.37 -1.51 20.09
N HIS A 293 -2.22 -0.27 19.64
CA HIS A 293 -1.06 0.13 18.85
C HIS A 293 -0.65 1.58 19.12
N PHE A 294 0.52 1.97 18.62
CA PHE A 294 0.89 3.36 18.44
C PHE A 294 0.95 3.74 16.96
N ASN A 295 0.71 5.01 16.65
CA ASN A 295 1.06 5.62 15.38
C ASN A 295 2.06 6.74 15.61
N VAL A 296 2.99 6.94 14.67
CA VAL A 296 3.91 8.08 14.70
C VAL A 296 3.45 9.10 13.65
N ARG A 297 3.14 10.32 14.09
CA ARG A 297 2.50 11.35 13.28
C ARG A 297 3.24 12.69 13.42
N PRO A 298 3.30 13.52 12.37
CA PRO A 298 3.74 14.91 12.49
C PRO A 298 2.62 15.74 13.16
N ILE A 299 3.00 16.82 13.86
CA ILE A 299 2.07 17.61 14.68
C ILE A 299 0.95 18.30 13.88
N ASP A 300 1.22 18.62 12.62
CA ASP A 300 0.32 19.30 11.68
C ASP A 300 -0.70 18.36 11.04
N ASN A 301 -0.44 17.05 11.02
CA ASN A 301 -1.38 16.04 10.53
C ASN A 301 -1.44 14.79 11.43
N LEU A 302 -2.15 14.93 12.54
CA LEU A 302 -2.36 13.89 13.54
C LEU A 302 -3.33 12.77 13.15
N ASN A 303 -4.01 12.85 12.00
CA ASN A 303 -4.98 11.82 11.61
C ASN A 303 -4.39 10.87 10.56
N THR A 304 -3.75 11.42 9.52
CA THR A 304 -3.24 10.64 8.38
C THR A 304 -1.76 10.90 8.07
N GLY A 305 -1.11 11.84 8.78
CA GLY A 305 0.26 12.23 8.49
C GLY A 305 1.25 11.10 8.77
N HIS A 306 2.37 11.08 8.08
CA HIS A 306 3.37 10.02 8.23
C HIS A 306 4.73 10.65 8.55
N VAL A 307 5.48 10.01 9.45
CA VAL A 307 6.87 10.38 9.72
C VAL A 307 7.77 9.37 9.01
N GLU A 308 8.63 9.87 8.14
CA GLU A 308 9.52 9.05 7.32
C GLU A 308 10.35 8.06 8.17
N GLY A 309 10.43 6.82 7.70
CA GLY A 309 11.15 5.73 8.36
C GLY A 309 10.42 5.06 9.54
N THR A 310 9.17 5.45 9.81
CA THR A 310 8.34 4.85 10.86
C THR A 310 7.30 3.88 10.31
N HIS A 311 6.92 2.89 11.10
CA HIS A 311 5.82 1.99 10.78
C HIS A 311 4.48 2.76 10.88
N GLY A 312 3.51 2.42 10.02
CA GLY A 312 2.14 2.89 10.14
C GLY A 312 1.51 2.52 11.48
N HIS A 313 1.76 1.31 11.98
CA HIS A 313 1.25 0.80 13.26
C HIS A 313 2.35 0.13 14.09
N TYR A 314 2.41 0.45 15.38
CA TYR A 314 3.28 -0.23 16.34
C TYR A 314 2.40 -1.01 17.33
N ASN A 315 2.02 -2.22 16.95
CA ASN A 315 1.12 -3.09 17.70
C ASN A 315 1.75 -3.57 19.00
N PHE A 316 0.92 -3.80 20.01
CA PHE A 316 1.34 -4.42 21.25
C PHE A 316 0.19 -5.19 21.93
N PRO A 317 0.51 -6.26 22.69
CA PRO A 317 -0.50 -7.05 23.36
C PRO A 317 -1.30 -6.22 24.37
N LYS A 318 -2.62 -6.42 24.38
CA LYS A 318 -3.53 -5.83 25.37
C LYS A 318 -3.16 -6.37 26.74
N LYS A 319 -3.02 -5.49 27.74
CA LYS A 319 -2.84 -5.95 29.13
C LYS A 319 -4.08 -6.77 29.51
N CYS A 320 -3.93 -8.09 29.68
CA CYS A 320 -4.90 -8.89 30.42
C CYS A 320 -5.01 -8.27 31.81
N LYS A 321 -6.21 -7.81 32.18
CA LYS A 321 -6.49 -7.52 33.57
C LYS A 321 -6.58 -8.88 34.26
N ASN A 322 -5.57 -9.21 35.06
CA ASN A 322 -5.70 -10.26 36.07
C ASN A 322 -6.68 -9.83 37.14
#